data_AF-A0A9E5YX49-F1
#
_entry.id   AF-A0A9E5YX49-F1
#
_cell.length_a   1.000
_cell.length_b   1.000
_cell.length_c   1.000
_cell.angle_alpha   90.00
_cell.angle_beta   90.00
_cell.angle_gamma   90.00
#
_symmetry.space_group_name_H-M   'P 1'
#
loop_
_entity.id
_entity.type
_entity.pdbx_description
1 polymer ?
#
loop_
_entity_poly.entity_id
_entity_poly.type
_entity_poly.pdbx_seq_one_letter_code
_entity_poly.pdbx_strand_id
1 'polypeptide(L)'
;MFRNTIFVMLLVALAGCDMFITEDEIVLPGKRIPVLLHSRTIDADPSLADEQILLPAPEPNSDWPQSGGYPNHAMHHMMIGDAITLLWSASVGAGANDEERFVS
;
A
#
# COMPACT_ATOMS: atom_id res chain seq x y z
N MET A 1 21.88 6.06 54.00
CA MET A 1 21.37 7.25 53.28
C MET A 1 21.94 7.37 51.87
N PHE A 2 23.27 7.34 51.67
CA PHE A 2 23.92 7.48 50.34
C PHE A 2 23.50 6.49 49.24
N ARG A 3 23.06 5.27 49.60
CA ARG A 3 22.65 4.25 48.62
C ARG A 3 21.30 4.55 47.95
N ASN A 4 20.38 5.19 48.68
CA ASN A 4 19.09 5.61 48.11
C ASN A 4 19.23 6.86 47.24
N THR A 5 20.14 7.77 47.56
CA THR A 5 20.36 8.99 46.77
C THR A 5 20.96 8.69 45.40
N ILE A 6 21.83 7.69 45.29
CA ILE A 6 22.38 7.25 43.99
C ILE A 6 21.27 6.65 43.11
N PHE A 7 20.37 5.86 43.69
CA PHE A 7 19.26 5.25 42.96
C PHE A 7 18.27 6.28 42.42
N VAL A 8 17.95 7.32 43.21
CA VAL A 8 17.08 8.41 42.78
C VAL A 8 17.73 9.25 41.68
N MET A 9 19.02 9.54 41.79
CA MET A 9 19.76 10.26 40.73
C MET A 9 19.80 9.46 39.42
N LEU A 10 19.96 8.14 39.48
CA LEU A 10 19.94 7.28 38.31
C LEU A 10 18.56 7.27 37.64
N LEU A 11 17.48 7.19 38.41
CA LEU A 11 16.11 7.22 37.89
C LEU A 11 15.76 8.55 37.20
N VAL A 12 16.26 9.68 37.73
CA VAL A 12 16.09 10.99 37.10
C VAL A 12 16.88 11.09 35.79
N ALA A 13 18.07 10.49 35.72
CA ALA A 13 18.88 10.47 34.50
C ALA A 13 18.24 9.66 33.36
N LEU A 14 17.45 8.63 33.66
CA LEU A 14 16.76 7.83 32.65
C LEU A 14 15.46 8.48 32.11
N ALA A 15 14.85 9.41 32.85
CA ALA A 15 13.61 10.07 32.44
C ALA A 15 13.82 11.25 31.46
N GLY A 16 15.07 11.57 31.11
CA GLY A 16 15.40 12.77 30.33
C GLY A 16 15.29 12.65 28.81
N CYS A 17 15.02 11.47 28.26
CA CYS A 17 15.14 11.24 26.82
C CYS A 17 14.09 11.95 25.94
N ASP A 18 12.99 12.45 26.49
CA ASP A 18 11.90 13.06 25.69
C ASP A 18 11.59 14.53 26.06
N MET A 19 12.22 15.08 27.10
CA MET A 19 11.90 16.43 27.58
C MET A 19 12.46 17.56 26.71
N PHE A 20 13.35 17.27 25.76
CA PHE A 20 14.09 18.29 25.00
C PHE A 20 13.88 18.20 23.48
N ILE A 21 13.07 17.25 23.00
CA ILE A 21 12.80 17.05 21.58
C ILE A 21 11.33 17.36 21.33
N THR A 22 10.97 18.64 21.44
CA THR A 22 9.70 19.13 20.91
C THR A 22 10.02 19.75 19.55
N GLU A 23 10.09 18.91 18.51
CA GLU A 23 10.08 19.43 17.14
C GLU A 23 8.64 19.83 16.82
N ASP A 24 8.41 21.13 16.67
CA ASP A 24 7.13 21.62 16.17
C ASP A 24 6.93 21.06 14.76
N GLU A 25 5.90 20.23 14.60
CA GLU A 25 5.55 19.64 13.31
C GLU A 25 5.34 20.77 12.29
N ILE A 26 6.22 20.84 11.28
CA ILE A 26 6.14 21.86 10.25
C ILE A 26 4.95 21.52 9.35
N VAL A 27 3.79 22.09 9.67
CA VAL A 27 2.61 22.00 8.82
C VAL A 27 2.91 22.71 7.50
N LEU A 28 2.98 21.94 6.41
CA LEU A 28 3.19 22.49 5.07
C LEU A 28 2.10 23.54 4.77
N PRO A 29 2.47 24.80 4.50
CA PRO A 29 1.49 25.82 4.15
C PRO A 29 0.91 25.52 2.76
N GLY A 30 -0.42 25.50 2.65
CA GLY A 30 -1.09 25.37 1.36
C GLY A 30 -2.46 24.73 1.45
N LYS A 31 -3.29 24.99 0.43
CA LYS A 31 -4.57 24.30 0.25
C LYS A 31 -4.30 22.95 -0.42
N ARG A 32 -4.64 21.85 0.25
CA ARG A 32 -4.63 20.51 -0.37
C ARG A 32 -5.74 20.46 -1.43
N ILE A 33 -5.36 20.32 -2.71
CA ILE A 33 -6.30 20.16 -3.82
C ILE A 33 -6.29 18.69 -4.22
N PRO A 34 -7.43 17.98 -4.19
CA PRO A 34 -7.49 16.60 -4.66
C PRO A 34 -7.19 16.54 -6.16
N VAL A 35 -6.28 15.65 -6.56
CA VAL A 35 -5.85 15.50 -7.97
C VAL A 35 -6.91 14.78 -8.80
N LEU A 36 -7.85 14.08 -8.15
CA LEU A 36 -8.93 13.31 -8.78
C LEU A 36 -10.30 13.98 -8.60
N LEU A 37 -10.39 15.30 -8.79
CA LEU A 37 -11.67 16.04 -8.75
C LEU A 37 -12.69 15.59 -9.81
N HIS A 38 -12.23 14.86 -10.83
CA HIS A 38 -13.03 14.45 -11.98
C HIS A 38 -13.13 12.93 -12.08
N SER A 39 -13.28 12.21 -10.96
CA SER A 39 -13.71 10.81 -11.02
C SER A 39 -15.09 10.78 -11.67
N ARG A 40 -15.11 10.53 -12.98
CA ARG A 40 -16.33 10.30 -13.74
C ARG A 40 -16.78 8.91 -13.34
N THR A 41 -18.01 8.80 -12.85
CA THR A 41 -18.68 7.50 -12.79
C THR A 41 -18.75 7.00 -14.23
N ILE A 42 -18.15 5.85 -14.50
CA ILE A 42 -18.25 5.21 -15.81
C ILE A 42 -19.58 4.47 -15.80
N ASP A 43 -20.54 4.95 -16.58
CA ASP A 43 -21.81 4.25 -16.80
C ASP A 43 -21.68 3.34 -18.03
N ALA A 44 -22.24 2.14 -17.94
CA ALA A 44 -22.29 1.22 -19.07
C ALA A 44 -23.19 1.81 -20.17
N ASP A 45 -22.76 1.67 -21.42
CA ASP A 45 -23.56 2.08 -22.58
C ASP A 45 -24.79 1.15 -22.70
N PRO A 46 -26.02 1.67 -22.56
CA PRO A 46 -27.23 0.84 -22.66
C PRO A 46 -27.39 0.17 -24.03
N SER A 47 -26.77 0.70 -25.08
CA SER A 47 -26.82 0.10 -26.41
C SER A 47 -26.05 -1.22 -26.53
N LEU A 48 -25.12 -1.48 -25.62
CA LEU A 48 -24.30 -2.70 -25.58
C LEU A 48 -24.86 -3.76 -24.61
N ALA A 49 -26.06 -3.55 -24.04
CA ALA A 49 -26.61 -4.42 -23.00
C ALA A 49 -26.82 -5.87 -23.46
N ASP A 50 -27.18 -6.07 -24.73
CA ASP A 50 -27.48 -7.39 -25.30
C ASP A 50 -26.35 -7.95 -26.17
N GLU A 51 -25.21 -7.25 -26.25
CA GLU A 51 -24.06 -7.69 -27.06
C GLU A 51 -23.33 -8.84 -26.39
N GLN A 52 -23.23 -9.97 -27.11
CA GLN A 52 -22.52 -11.14 -26.60
C GLN A 52 -21.01 -10.99 -26.82
N ILE A 53 -20.26 -10.94 -25.72
CA ILE A 53 -18.79 -10.92 -25.76
C ILE A 53 -18.27 -12.34 -25.97
N LEU A 54 -17.74 -12.61 -27.16
CA LEU A 54 -17.03 -13.85 -27.47
C LEU A 54 -15.54 -13.69 -27.17
N LEU A 55 -15.06 -14.43 -26.18
CA LEU A 55 -13.64 -14.49 -25.85
C LEU A 55 -12.97 -15.69 -26.58
N PRO A 56 -11.69 -15.57 -26.96
CA PRO A 56 -10.89 -16.72 -27.41
C PRO A 56 -10.86 -17.85 -26.38
N ALA A 57 -10.32 -19.02 -26.72
CA ALA A 57 -10.04 -20.03 -25.70
C ALA A 57 -8.99 -19.51 -24.68
N PRO A 58 -9.08 -19.86 -23.40
CA PRO A 58 -8.08 -19.46 -22.42
C PRO A 58 -6.74 -20.16 -22.67
N GLU A 59 -5.63 -19.44 -22.50
CA GLU A 59 -4.28 -19.96 -22.74
C GLU A 59 -3.49 -20.19 -21.44
N PRO A 60 -2.70 -21.27 -21.32
CA PRO A 60 -1.85 -21.51 -20.17
C PRO A 60 -0.73 -20.46 -20.10
N ASN A 61 -0.43 -19.97 -18.89
CA ASN A 61 0.70 -19.07 -18.65
C ASN A 61 1.70 -19.72 -17.69
N SER A 62 2.78 -20.29 -18.23
CA SER A 62 3.80 -21.00 -17.45
C SER A 62 4.78 -20.06 -16.75
N ASP A 63 5.00 -18.88 -17.32
CA ASP A 63 6.10 -17.99 -16.95
C ASP A 63 5.64 -16.56 -16.72
N TRP A 64 6.43 -15.82 -15.95
CA TRP A 64 6.23 -14.39 -15.69
C TRP A 64 7.58 -13.66 -15.75
N PRO A 65 8.14 -13.47 -16.96
CA PRO A 65 9.55 -13.08 -17.11
C PRO A 65 9.83 -11.63 -16.66
N GLN A 66 8.81 -10.76 -16.61
CA GLN A 66 8.98 -9.37 -16.24
C GLN A 66 7.75 -8.77 -15.54
N SER A 67 7.91 -7.58 -14.96
CA SER A 67 6.79 -6.80 -14.43
C SER A 67 5.77 -6.54 -15.53
N GLY A 68 4.49 -6.82 -15.25
CA GLY A 68 3.41 -6.80 -16.25
C GLY A 68 3.36 -8.01 -17.19
N GLY A 69 4.10 -9.09 -16.89
CA GLY A 69 4.07 -10.35 -17.64
C GLY A 69 5.07 -10.36 -18.79
N TYR A 70 4.72 -9.74 -19.92
CA TYR A 70 5.50 -9.71 -21.17
C TYR A 70 5.68 -8.26 -21.68
N PRO A 71 6.55 -8.01 -22.69
CA PRO A 71 6.82 -6.64 -23.19
C PRO A 71 5.60 -5.85 -23.66
N ASN A 72 4.48 -6.53 -23.95
CA ASN A 72 3.21 -5.91 -24.32
C ASN A 72 2.38 -5.44 -23.11
N HIS A 73 2.77 -5.77 -21.88
CA HIS A 73 2.01 -5.55 -20.64
C HIS A 73 0.56 -6.06 -20.71
N ALA A 74 0.32 -7.15 -21.46
CA ALA A 74 -1.00 -7.71 -21.71
C ALA A 74 -0.99 -9.22 -21.56
N MET A 75 -1.69 -9.71 -20.52
CA MET A 75 -1.78 -11.15 -20.20
C MET A 75 -2.96 -11.86 -20.88
N HIS A 76 -3.88 -11.09 -21.49
CA HIS A 76 -5.04 -11.59 -22.24
C HIS A 76 -5.88 -12.64 -21.46
N HIS A 77 -6.43 -13.64 -22.16
CA HIS A 77 -7.34 -14.64 -21.59
C HIS A 77 -6.55 -15.80 -20.99
N MET A 78 -6.10 -15.64 -19.75
CA MET A 78 -5.33 -16.68 -19.05
C MET A 78 -6.22 -17.84 -18.58
N MET A 79 -5.71 -19.06 -18.72
CA MET A 79 -6.28 -20.27 -18.16
C MET A 79 -6.08 -20.30 -16.63
N ILE A 80 -7.17 -20.54 -15.91
CA ILE A 80 -7.19 -20.75 -14.47
C ILE A 80 -7.97 -22.04 -14.15
N GLY A 81 -7.71 -22.64 -12.99
CA GLY A 81 -8.44 -23.83 -12.56
C GLY A 81 -9.92 -23.54 -12.28
N ASP A 82 -10.75 -24.58 -12.35
CA ASP A 82 -12.21 -24.49 -12.18
C ASP A 82 -12.65 -23.89 -10.83
N ALA A 83 -11.81 -24.03 -9.81
CA ALA A 83 -12.04 -23.47 -8.48
C ALA A 83 -10.78 -22.75 -7.97
N ILE A 84 -10.91 -21.44 -7.78
CA ILE A 84 -9.86 -20.61 -7.18
C ILE A 84 -9.96 -20.74 -5.66
N THR A 85 -8.88 -21.18 -5.02
CA THR A 85 -8.77 -21.24 -3.56
C THR A 85 -7.52 -20.48 -3.11
N LEU A 86 -7.54 -19.98 -1.88
CA LEU A 86 -6.38 -19.32 -1.29
C LEU A 86 -5.28 -20.36 -1.06
N LEU A 87 -4.18 -20.27 -1.81
CA LEU A 87 -3.02 -21.17 -1.63
C LEU A 87 -2.09 -20.69 -0.53
N TRP A 88 -1.90 -19.37 -0.40
CA TRP A 88 -1.04 -18.78 0.62
C TRP A 88 -1.45 -17.33 0.89
N SER A 89 -1.10 -16.86 2.08
CA SER A 89 -1.20 -15.46 2.46
C SER A 89 -0.02 -15.13 3.35
N ALA A 90 0.58 -13.96 3.12
CA ALA A 90 1.68 -13.44 3.92
C ALA A 90 1.46 -11.95 4.15
N SER A 91 1.84 -11.47 5.34
CA SER A 91 1.92 -10.03 5.60
C SER A 91 3.13 -9.45 4.87
N VAL A 92 2.95 -8.31 4.23
CA VAL A 92 4.03 -7.56 3.56
C VAL A 92 4.63 -6.45 4.45
N GLY A 93 4.30 -6.46 5.75
CA GLY A 93 4.76 -5.45 6.72
C GLY A 93 3.71 -4.38 7.00
N ALA A 94 4.12 -3.34 7.74
CA ALA A 94 3.31 -2.16 7.99
C ALA A 94 3.38 -1.20 6.79
N GLY A 95 2.31 -0.44 6.56
CA GLY A 95 2.27 0.63 5.56
C GLY A 95 3.14 1.83 5.96
N ALA A 96 3.20 2.83 5.08
CA ALA A 96 3.87 4.10 5.37
C ALA A 96 3.28 4.77 6.62
N ASN A 97 4.14 5.38 7.43
CA ASN A 97 3.77 6.20 8.60
C ASN A 97 4.43 7.59 8.50
N ASP A 98 4.36 8.37 9.58
CA ASP A 98 4.86 9.75 9.60
C ASP A 98 6.40 9.80 9.47
N GLU A 99 7.09 8.70 9.82
CA GLU A 99 8.54 8.54 9.74
C GLU A 99 9.02 7.87 8.44
N GLU A 100 8.25 6.94 7.88
CA GLU A 100 8.61 6.11 6.72
C GLU A 100 7.61 6.30 5.58
N ARG A 101 8.06 6.96 4.51
CA ARG A 101 7.26 7.16 3.30
C ARG A 101 7.74 6.24 2.16
N PHE A 102 6.85 5.39 1.67
CA PHE A 102 7.08 4.69 0.40
C PHE A 102 6.97 5.69 -0.77
N VAL A 103 8.07 5.87 -1.49
CA VAL A 103 8.11 6.64 -2.74
C VAL A 103 8.20 5.66 -3.90
N SER A 104 7.16 5.64 -4.73
CA SER A 104 7.11 4.92 -6.00
C SER A 104 7.83 5.70 -7.10
#